data_AF-A0A5D3B0N1-F1
#
_entry.id   AF-A0A5D3B0N1-F1
#
_cell.length_a   1.000
_cell.length_b   1.000
_cell.length_c   1.000
_cell.angle_alpha   90.00
_cell.angle_beta   90.00
_cell.angle_gamma   90.00
#
_symmetry.space_group_name_H-M   'P 1'
#
loop_
_entity.id
_entity.type
_entity.pdbx_description
1 polymer ?
#
loop_
_entity_poly.entity_id
_entity_poly.type
_entity_poly.pdbx_seq_one_letter_code
_entity_poly.pdbx_strand_id
1 'polypeptide(L)'
;MSVSPEHVSQILSHLQLPASETLPSPPLEFLTKYIQNLPSSLLEPFSFISPKERTSIPTIKRRRLIYSTTSPSSLSSAQGRLRWPLLWERLGGDPFAETSQNAEDEAAWANSSFMQGTVGNQQVRKLGGFLRLMEEDREAEDVRAAKRMERRLDQVGEEFEEESDDEENEANGGEPRVEVAEDQEEVERVFERRLLELFLDGLDTLDYSPIDFEDPPGGDPIAIRDAEDRYFEDESPSRTPNATTQGNSLRSVPANADEKSVQNGQGEYDY
;
A
#
# COMPACT_ATOMS: atom_id res chain seq x y z
N MET A 1 -7.11 -27.03 -1.24
CA MET A 1 -6.96 -26.88 0.23
C MET A 1 -8.33 -26.52 0.80
N SER A 2 -8.65 -26.93 2.03
CA SER A 2 -9.97 -26.73 2.64
C SER A 2 -9.85 -26.43 4.13
N VAL A 3 -10.86 -25.78 4.71
CA VAL A 3 -10.98 -25.57 6.16
C VAL A 3 -11.13 -26.92 6.86
N SER A 4 -10.44 -27.12 7.98
CA SER A 4 -10.55 -28.37 8.74
C SER A 4 -11.94 -28.54 9.39
N PRO A 5 -12.44 -29.76 9.58
CA PRO A 5 -13.78 -30.00 10.15
C PRO A 5 -13.99 -29.40 11.55
N GLU A 6 -12.94 -29.34 12.36
CA GLU A 6 -12.96 -28.69 13.67
C GLU A 6 -13.26 -27.19 13.56
N HIS A 7 -12.53 -26.49 12.68
CA HIS A 7 -12.77 -25.07 12.42
C HIS A 7 -14.14 -24.84 11.79
N VAL A 8 -14.60 -25.71 10.87
CA VAL A 8 -15.96 -25.65 10.31
C VAL A 8 -17.00 -25.69 11.43
N SER A 9 -16.86 -26.62 12.37
CA SER A 9 -17.80 -26.76 13.50
C SER A 9 -17.84 -25.50 14.37
N GLN A 10 -16.67 -24.91 14.66
CA GLN A 10 -16.56 -23.65 15.42
C GLN A 10 -17.20 -22.47 14.67
N ILE A 11 -16.93 -22.33 13.38
CA ILE A 11 -17.49 -21.29 12.51
C ILE A 11 -19.02 -21.38 12.45
N LEU A 12 -19.56 -22.58 12.18
CA LEU A 12 -21.01 -22.80 12.08
C LEU A 12 -21.70 -22.57 13.42
N SER A 13 -21.09 -23.00 14.53
CA SER A 13 -21.58 -22.73 15.87
C SER A 13 -21.62 -21.23 16.17
N HIS A 14 -20.59 -20.46 15.81
CA HIS A 14 -20.55 -19.02 16.01
C HIS A 14 -21.66 -18.30 15.23
N LEU A 15 -21.90 -18.72 13.99
CA LEU A 15 -22.94 -18.17 13.12
C LEU A 15 -24.34 -18.72 13.40
N GLN A 16 -24.48 -19.64 14.38
CA GLN A 16 -25.73 -20.32 14.71
C GLN A 16 -26.36 -21.06 13.51
N LEU A 17 -25.50 -21.58 12.63
CA LEU A 17 -25.90 -22.38 11.47
C LEU A 17 -26.01 -23.87 11.86
N PRO A 18 -26.75 -24.69 11.09
CA PRO A 18 -26.85 -26.13 11.34
C PRO A 18 -25.46 -26.79 11.39
N ALA A 19 -25.24 -27.65 12.37
CA ALA A 19 -23.99 -28.38 12.52
C ALA A 19 -23.72 -29.27 11.30
N SER A 20 -22.50 -29.21 10.79
CA SER A 20 -22.02 -29.96 9.63
C SER A 20 -20.51 -30.10 9.72
N GLU A 21 -19.96 -31.16 9.11
CA GLU A 21 -18.52 -31.35 8.96
C GLU A 21 -17.93 -30.51 7.80
N THR A 22 -18.80 -29.94 6.96
CA THR A 22 -18.43 -29.15 5.79
C THR A 22 -19.18 -27.82 5.74
N LEU A 23 -18.57 -26.80 5.12
CA LEU A 23 -19.22 -25.51 4.91
C LEU A 23 -20.43 -25.67 3.97
N PRO A 24 -21.52 -24.89 4.17
CA PRO A 24 -22.72 -24.97 3.34
C PRO A 24 -22.52 -24.44 1.91
N SER A 25 -21.43 -23.73 1.65
CA SER A 25 -21.04 -23.20 0.34
C SER A 25 -19.52 -23.22 0.20
N PRO A 26 -18.97 -23.08 -1.02
CA PRO A 26 -17.54 -22.94 -1.23
C PRO A 26 -16.92 -21.85 -0.34
N PRO A 27 -15.65 -22.00 0.12
CA PRO A 27 -15.03 -21.10 1.10
C PRO A 27 -15.08 -19.61 0.73
N LEU A 28 -14.82 -19.26 -0.52
CA LEU A 28 -14.85 -17.87 -0.98
C LEU A 28 -16.26 -17.27 -0.96
N GLU A 29 -17.26 -18.01 -1.43
CA GLU A 29 -18.67 -17.60 -1.37
C GLU A 29 -19.17 -17.49 0.07
N PHE A 30 -18.75 -18.43 0.91
CA PHE A 30 -19.06 -18.42 2.34
C PHE A 30 -18.52 -17.16 3.01
N LEU A 31 -17.25 -16.83 2.79
CA LEU A 31 -16.64 -15.60 3.30
C LEU A 31 -17.36 -14.35 2.76
N THR A 32 -17.66 -14.30 1.46
CA THR A 32 -18.37 -13.16 0.86
C THR A 32 -19.66 -12.84 1.63
N LYS A 33 -20.35 -13.87 2.13
CA LYS A 33 -21.59 -13.73 2.88
C LYS A 33 -21.40 -13.41 4.36
N TYR A 34 -20.42 -14.01 5.03
CA TYR A 34 -20.33 -14.02 6.50
C TYR A 34 -19.09 -13.33 7.08
N ILE A 35 -18.20 -12.75 6.27
CA ILE A 35 -16.94 -12.16 6.75
C ILE A 35 -17.14 -11.09 7.83
N GLN A 36 -18.22 -10.30 7.75
CA GLN A 36 -18.54 -9.26 8.73
C GLN A 36 -19.10 -9.81 10.05
N ASN A 37 -19.47 -11.09 10.09
CA ASN A 37 -20.05 -11.76 11.26
C ASN A 37 -19.06 -12.70 11.94
N LEU A 38 -17.82 -12.77 11.48
CA LEU A 38 -16.80 -13.64 12.04
C LEU A 38 -15.68 -12.80 12.66
N PRO A 39 -15.23 -13.14 13.89
CA PRO A 39 -14.01 -12.58 14.44
C PRO A 39 -12.78 -13.08 13.66
N SER A 40 -11.66 -12.34 13.75
CA SER A 40 -10.41 -12.67 13.05
C SER A 40 -9.92 -14.10 13.30
N SER A 41 -10.03 -14.59 14.54
CA SER A 41 -9.65 -15.96 14.91
C SER A 41 -10.41 -17.05 14.14
N LEU A 42 -11.64 -16.78 13.70
CA LEU A 42 -12.44 -17.70 12.87
C LEU A 42 -12.28 -17.45 11.36
N LEU A 43 -11.57 -16.38 10.98
CA LEU A 43 -11.22 -16.06 9.59
C LEU A 43 -9.85 -16.62 9.19
N GLU A 44 -8.91 -16.76 10.13
CA GLU A 44 -7.58 -17.36 9.92
C GLU A 44 -7.57 -18.69 9.15
N PRO A 45 -8.52 -19.63 9.39
CA PRO A 45 -8.58 -20.88 8.64
C PRO A 45 -8.82 -20.72 7.14
N PHE A 46 -9.19 -19.53 6.66
CA PHE A 46 -9.37 -19.20 5.25
C PHE A 46 -8.13 -18.57 4.59
N SER A 47 -7.02 -18.42 5.31
CA SER A 47 -5.76 -17.88 4.77
C SER A 47 -5.20 -18.66 3.57
N PHE A 48 -5.61 -19.92 3.37
CA PHE A 48 -5.25 -20.69 2.18
C PHE A 48 -5.84 -20.15 0.87
N ILE A 49 -6.90 -19.33 0.93
CA ILE A 49 -7.43 -18.61 -0.24
C ILE A 49 -6.41 -17.54 -0.60
N SER A 50 -6.01 -17.44 -1.87
CA SER A 50 -4.99 -16.47 -2.26
C SER A 50 -5.47 -15.03 -2.01
N PRO A 51 -4.56 -14.09 -1.66
CA PRO A 51 -4.92 -12.68 -1.52
C PRO A 51 -5.58 -12.11 -2.77
N LYS A 52 -5.18 -12.57 -3.97
CA LYS A 52 -5.81 -12.23 -5.25
C LYS A 52 -7.27 -12.66 -5.30
N GLU A 53 -7.61 -13.91 -4.97
CA GLU A 53 -9.01 -14.38 -4.95
C GLU A 53 -9.85 -13.63 -3.91
N ARG A 54 -9.25 -13.33 -2.74
CA ARG A 54 -9.89 -12.56 -1.67
C ARG A 54 -10.31 -11.15 -2.09
N THR A 55 -9.68 -10.54 -3.10
CA THR A 55 -10.07 -9.21 -3.61
C THR A 55 -11.50 -9.14 -4.16
N SER A 56 -12.06 -10.28 -4.56
CA SER A 56 -13.45 -10.37 -5.02
C SER A 56 -14.46 -10.05 -3.90
N ILE A 57 -14.05 -10.13 -2.63
CA ILE A 57 -14.88 -9.81 -1.47
C ILE A 57 -14.84 -8.29 -1.24
N PRO A 58 -15.97 -7.57 -1.37
CA PRO A 58 -15.98 -6.10 -1.25
C PRO A 58 -15.46 -5.58 0.10
N THR A 59 -15.77 -6.28 1.19
CA THR A 59 -15.27 -5.94 2.53
C THR A 59 -13.75 -5.99 2.59
N ILE A 60 -13.11 -6.98 1.96
CA ILE A 60 -11.64 -7.10 1.92
C ILE A 60 -11.05 -5.96 1.11
N LYS A 61 -11.59 -5.68 -0.08
CA LYS A 61 -11.11 -4.57 -0.92
C LYS A 61 -11.21 -3.22 -0.18
N ARG A 62 -12.30 -3.02 0.57
CA ARG A 62 -12.47 -1.84 1.43
C ARG A 62 -11.44 -1.78 2.55
N ARG A 63 -11.20 -2.88 3.29
CA ARG A 63 -10.20 -2.94 4.37
C ARG A 63 -8.80 -2.58 3.85
N ARG A 64 -8.41 -3.13 2.70
CA ARG A 64 -7.13 -2.77 2.04
C ARG A 64 -7.07 -1.30 1.64
N LEU A 65 -8.13 -0.75 1.05
CA LEU A 65 -8.17 0.67 0.71
C LEU A 65 -8.02 1.56 1.95
N ILE A 66 -8.70 1.22 3.05
CA ILE A 66 -8.56 1.94 4.32
C ILE A 66 -7.10 1.84 4.81
N TYR A 67 -6.52 0.63 4.81
CA TYR A 67 -5.13 0.44 5.21
C TYR A 67 -4.18 1.33 4.41
N SER A 68 -4.34 1.42 3.09
CA SER A 68 -3.50 2.26 2.24
C SER A 68 -3.62 3.76 2.55
N THR A 69 -4.78 4.23 3.03
CA THR A 69 -4.93 5.65 3.42
C THR A 69 -4.17 6.02 4.69
N THR A 70 -3.71 5.04 5.47
CA THR A 70 -2.88 5.31 6.66
C THR A 70 -1.40 5.57 6.31
N SER A 71 -1.06 5.57 5.02
CA SER A 71 0.31 5.71 4.50
C SER A 71 1.30 4.75 5.19
N PRO A 72 1.02 3.42 5.15
CA PRO A 72 1.86 2.44 5.82
C PRO A 72 3.24 2.40 5.16
N SER A 73 4.29 2.29 5.98
CA SER A 73 5.68 2.24 5.50
C SER A 73 5.92 1.06 4.55
N SER A 74 5.17 -0.03 4.68
CA SER A 74 5.23 -1.20 3.78
C SER A 74 4.88 -0.88 2.32
N LEU A 75 4.12 0.20 2.06
CA LEU A 75 3.77 0.66 0.71
C LEU A 75 4.63 1.84 0.23
N SER A 76 5.63 2.26 1.00
CA SER A 76 6.59 3.29 0.59
C SER A 76 7.60 2.77 -0.44
N SER A 77 8.20 3.68 -1.21
CA SER A 77 9.31 3.37 -2.12
C SER A 77 10.47 2.67 -1.40
N ALA A 78 10.82 3.16 -0.20
CA ALA A 78 11.94 2.68 0.60
C ALA A 78 11.82 1.19 0.95
N GLN A 79 10.65 0.73 1.40
CA GLN A 79 10.41 -0.68 1.72
C GLN A 79 10.01 -1.49 0.47
N GLY A 80 9.30 -0.87 -0.46
CA GLY A 80 8.83 -1.51 -1.68
C GLY A 80 9.95 -2.00 -2.57
N ARG A 81 11.05 -1.24 -2.71
CA ARG A 81 12.20 -1.61 -3.55
C ARG A 81 12.97 -2.84 -3.04
N LEU A 82 12.82 -3.18 -1.76
CA LEU A 82 13.35 -4.44 -1.22
C LEU A 82 12.52 -5.65 -1.69
N ARG A 83 11.21 -5.44 -1.86
CA ARG A 83 10.22 -6.49 -2.20
C ARG A 83 10.02 -6.62 -3.71
N TRP A 84 10.16 -5.53 -4.45
CA TRP A 84 10.04 -5.42 -5.91
C TRP A 84 11.23 -4.69 -6.55
N PRO A 85 12.48 -5.15 -6.32
CA PRO A 85 13.68 -4.52 -6.87
C PRO A 85 13.72 -4.42 -8.40
N LEU A 86 13.24 -5.44 -9.14
CA LEU A 86 13.27 -5.38 -10.61
C LEU A 86 12.23 -4.41 -11.16
N LEU A 87 11.06 -4.33 -10.52
CA LEU A 87 10.08 -3.30 -10.84
C LEU A 87 10.63 -1.89 -10.64
N TRP A 88 11.34 -1.66 -9.53
CA TRP A 88 12.02 -0.38 -9.24
C TRP A 88 13.02 -0.02 -10.34
N GLU A 89 13.93 -0.95 -10.66
CA GLU A 89 14.95 -0.77 -11.71
C GLU A 89 14.32 -0.51 -13.08
N ARG A 90 13.25 -1.23 -13.44
CA ARG A 90 12.54 -1.04 -14.72
C ARG A 90 11.89 0.33 -14.84
N LEU A 91 11.51 0.96 -13.73
CA LEU A 91 10.96 2.31 -13.72
C LEU A 91 12.05 3.39 -13.75
N GLY A 92 13.33 3.02 -13.81
CA GLY A 92 14.47 3.93 -13.80
C GLY A 92 14.99 4.26 -12.41
N GLY A 93 14.61 3.46 -11.40
CA GLY A 93 15.07 3.62 -10.03
C GLY A 93 16.54 3.24 -9.87
N ASP A 94 17.26 3.98 -9.03
CA ASP A 94 18.65 3.65 -8.71
C ASP A 94 18.74 2.36 -7.85
N PRO A 95 19.37 1.27 -8.35
CA PRO A 95 19.53 0.03 -7.58
C PRO A 95 20.56 0.14 -6.44
N PHE A 96 21.36 1.20 -6.42
CA PHE A 96 22.40 1.43 -5.41
C PHE A 96 22.02 2.49 -4.38
N ALA A 97 20.81 3.06 -4.47
CA ALA A 97 20.31 3.99 -3.47
C ALA A 97 20.28 3.31 -2.08
N GLU A 98 20.71 4.02 -1.05
CA GLU A 98 20.79 3.50 0.32
C GLU A 98 19.46 2.89 0.74
N THR A 99 19.45 1.58 0.91
CA THR A 99 18.23 0.77 0.84
C THR A 99 17.42 0.80 2.12
N SER A 100 18.00 1.14 3.28
CA SER A 100 17.38 0.81 4.55
C SER A 100 17.63 1.73 5.73
N GLN A 101 16.52 2.17 6.33
CA GLN A 101 16.45 2.73 7.66
C GLN A 101 16.60 1.66 8.75
N ASN A 102 16.30 0.38 8.46
CA ASN A 102 16.28 -0.71 9.44
C ASN A 102 17.68 -0.99 10.01
N ALA A 103 18.70 -0.97 9.15
CA ALA A 103 20.08 -1.19 9.58
C ALA A 103 20.55 -0.05 10.52
N GLU A 104 20.18 1.19 10.22
CA GLU A 104 20.42 2.34 11.09
C GLU A 104 19.66 2.23 12.41
N ASP A 105 18.38 1.80 12.35
CA ASP A 105 17.52 1.64 13.50
C ASP A 105 18.03 0.55 14.45
N GLU A 106 18.54 -0.58 13.92
CA GLU A 106 19.11 -1.66 14.74
C GLU A 106 20.41 -1.20 15.42
N ALA A 107 21.26 -0.48 14.69
CA ALA A 107 22.45 0.13 15.25
C ALA A 107 22.10 1.18 16.33
N ALA A 108 21.09 2.00 16.09
CA ALA A 108 20.61 3.01 17.02
C ALA A 108 20.00 2.37 18.27
N TRP A 109 19.22 1.30 18.12
CA TRP A 109 18.66 0.52 19.22
C TRP A 109 19.78 -0.06 20.10
N ALA A 110 20.81 -0.66 19.50
CA ALA A 110 21.94 -1.18 20.26
C ALA A 110 22.66 -0.08 21.05
N ASN A 111 22.82 1.11 20.45
CA ASN A 111 23.54 2.22 21.10
C ASN A 111 22.73 2.94 22.20
N SER A 112 21.41 2.91 22.13
CA SER A 112 20.53 3.70 23.01
C SER A 112 19.78 2.86 24.04
N SER A 113 19.37 1.65 23.68
CA SER A 113 18.39 0.85 24.41
C SER A 113 18.95 -0.46 24.93
N PHE A 114 19.98 -1.01 24.29
CA PHE A 114 20.65 -2.23 24.76
C PHE A 114 21.57 -1.92 25.96
N MET A 115 21.39 -2.66 27.06
CA MET A 115 22.14 -2.49 28.32
C MET A 115 22.16 -1.04 28.85
N GLN A 116 20.96 -0.46 29.02
CA GLN A 116 20.75 0.87 29.58
C GLN A 116 21.59 1.08 30.86
N GLY A 117 22.42 2.13 30.87
CA GLY A 117 23.35 2.45 31.97
C GLY A 117 24.84 2.26 31.65
N THR A 118 25.20 1.67 30.51
CA THR A 118 26.59 1.58 30.02
C THR A 118 26.89 2.57 28.88
N VAL A 119 26.42 3.80 29.02
CA VAL A 119 26.58 4.86 28.02
C VAL A 119 28.07 5.09 27.72
N GLY A 120 28.47 4.84 26.46
CA GLY A 120 29.86 4.98 26.01
C GLY A 120 30.69 3.70 26.01
N ASN A 121 30.11 2.54 26.31
CA ASN A 121 30.83 1.27 26.20
C ASN A 121 31.18 0.96 24.73
N GLN A 122 32.48 0.85 24.44
CA GLN A 122 33.00 0.53 23.11
C GLN A 122 32.47 -0.81 22.57
N GLN A 123 32.14 -1.77 23.44
CA GLN A 123 31.56 -3.06 23.05
C GLN A 123 30.14 -2.90 22.50
N VAL A 124 29.33 -2.02 23.10
CA VAL A 124 27.96 -1.73 22.64
C VAL A 124 27.98 -1.03 21.28
N ARG A 125 28.93 -0.10 21.06
CA ARG A 125 29.14 0.53 19.75
C ARG A 125 29.58 -0.47 18.68
N LYS A 126 30.50 -1.38 19.02
CA LYS A 126 30.92 -2.45 18.11
C LYS A 126 29.77 -3.39 17.79
N LEU A 127 28.92 -3.70 18.77
CA LEU A 127 27.71 -4.50 18.55
C LEU A 127 26.74 -3.78 17.60
N GLY A 128 26.45 -2.50 17.82
CA GLY A 128 25.58 -1.74 16.90
C GLY A 128 26.11 -1.71 15.47
N GLY A 129 27.42 -1.53 15.28
CA GLY A 129 28.03 -1.62 13.95
C GLY A 129 27.97 -3.04 13.35
N PHE A 130 28.10 -4.08 14.16
CA PHE A 130 27.97 -5.46 13.71
C PHE A 130 26.53 -5.80 13.31
N LEU A 131 25.55 -5.37 14.09
CA LEU A 131 24.13 -5.56 13.78
C LEU A 131 23.75 -4.85 12.48
N ARG A 132 24.23 -3.62 12.28
CA ARG A 132 24.05 -2.90 11.01
C ARG A 132 24.51 -3.72 9.81
N LEU A 133 25.74 -4.26 9.87
CA LEU A 133 26.31 -5.07 8.79
C LEU A 133 25.51 -6.37 8.58
N MET A 134 25.07 -7.01 9.66
CA MET A 134 24.23 -8.20 9.56
C MET A 134 22.88 -7.90 8.90
N GLU A 135 22.29 -6.74 9.18
CA GLU A 135 21.03 -6.34 8.58
C GLU A 135 21.18 -5.99 7.11
N GLU A 136 22.23 -5.25 6.74
CA GLU A 136 22.62 -5.01 5.34
C GLU A 136 22.79 -6.34 4.57
N ASP A 137 23.43 -7.35 5.18
CA ASP A 137 23.61 -8.68 4.59
C ASP A 137 22.29 -9.43 4.40
N ARG A 138 21.37 -9.36 5.39
CA ARG A 138 20.03 -9.97 5.31
C ARG A 138 19.21 -9.35 4.22
N GLU A 139 19.16 -8.03 4.17
CA GLU A 139 18.41 -7.31 3.14
C GLU A 139 18.95 -7.59 1.75
N ALA A 140 20.28 -7.67 1.59
CA ALA A 140 20.88 -8.06 0.32
C ALA A 140 20.48 -9.49 -0.11
N GLU A 141 20.31 -10.41 0.84
CA GLU A 141 19.79 -11.76 0.59
C GLU A 141 18.31 -11.73 0.19
N ASP A 142 17.50 -10.95 0.90
CA ASP A 142 16.08 -10.78 0.62
C ASP A 142 15.85 -10.15 -0.76
N VAL A 143 16.63 -9.13 -1.12
CA VAL A 143 16.61 -8.53 -2.47
C VAL A 143 16.99 -9.57 -3.53
N ARG A 144 18.02 -10.39 -3.29
CA ARG A 144 18.37 -11.49 -4.21
C ARG A 144 17.25 -12.53 -4.33
N ALA A 145 16.53 -12.81 -3.26
CA ALA A 145 15.37 -13.70 -3.28
C ALA A 145 14.18 -13.06 -4.01
N ALA A 146 13.91 -11.77 -3.79
CA ALA A 146 12.87 -10.99 -4.44
C ALA A 146 13.11 -10.91 -5.96
N LYS A 147 14.34 -10.59 -6.40
CA LYS A 147 14.70 -10.61 -7.83
C LYS A 147 14.43 -11.98 -8.48
N ARG A 148 14.75 -13.09 -7.79
CA ARG A 148 14.45 -14.45 -8.29
C ARG A 148 12.95 -14.71 -8.33
N MET A 149 12.17 -14.18 -7.39
CA MET A 149 10.72 -14.29 -7.38
C MET A 149 10.08 -13.50 -8.53
N GLU A 150 10.48 -12.24 -8.72
CA GLU A 150 9.98 -11.39 -9.81
C GLU A 150 10.23 -12.01 -11.19
N ARG A 151 11.44 -12.51 -11.46
CA ARG A 151 11.72 -13.21 -12.73
C ARG A 151 10.82 -14.42 -12.96
N ARG A 152 10.50 -15.18 -11.90
CA ARG A 152 9.57 -16.31 -11.99
C ARG A 152 8.14 -15.84 -12.30
N LEU A 153 7.72 -14.72 -11.71
CA LEU A 153 6.40 -14.13 -11.99
C LEU A 153 6.31 -13.63 -13.44
N ASP A 154 7.38 -13.02 -13.97
CA ASP A 154 7.43 -12.58 -15.37
C ASP A 154 7.43 -13.78 -16.34
N GLN A 155 8.20 -14.84 -16.05
CA GLN A 155 8.27 -16.05 -16.89
C GLN A 155 6.96 -16.85 -16.95
N VAL A 156 6.12 -16.81 -15.91
CA VAL A 156 4.82 -17.51 -15.92
C VAL A 156 3.81 -16.86 -16.90
N GLY A 157 4.11 -15.66 -17.43
CA GLY A 157 3.31 -14.97 -18.45
C GLY A 157 3.67 -15.30 -19.91
N GLU A 158 4.79 -15.96 -20.17
CA GLU A 158 5.21 -16.36 -21.52
C GLU A 158 4.94 -17.85 -21.71
N GLU A 159 3.94 -18.17 -22.55
CA GLU A 159 3.67 -19.55 -22.97
C GLU A 159 4.92 -20.10 -23.69
N PHE A 160 5.60 -21.04 -23.02
CA PHE A 160 6.63 -21.95 -23.51
C PHE A 160 6.89 -21.93 -25.03
N GLU A 161 7.93 -21.22 -25.46
CA GLU A 161 8.82 -21.79 -26.47
C GLU A 161 9.89 -22.58 -25.70
N GLU A 162 9.82 -23.91 -25.79
CA GLU A 162 10.90 -24.80 -25.33
C GLU A 162 12.19 -24.41 -26.06
N GLU A 163 13.08 -23.66 -25.41
CA GLU A 163 14.48 -23.68 -25.76
C GLU A 163 15.30 -24.26 -24.60
N SER A 164 15.90 -25.40 -24.93
CA SER A 164 16.74 -26.31 -24.16
C SER A 164 17.49 -25.69 -22.98
N ASP A 165 17.32 -26.35 -21.86
CA ASP A 165 18.29 -26.46 -20.77
C ASP A 165 19.70 -26.70 -21.35
N ASP A 166 20.57 -25.69 -21.22
CA ASP A 166 22.02 -25.83 -21.35
C ASP A 166 22.65 -25.00 -20.22
N GLU A 167 22.73 -25.64 -19.05
CA GLU A 167 23.58 -25.23 -17.93
C GLU A 167 25.05 -25.20 -18.40
N GLU A 168 25.56 -24.01 -18.74
CA GLU A 168 26.95 -23.53 -18.55
C GLU A 168 27.25 -22.40 -19.54
N ASN A 169 26.90 -21.16 -19.19
CA ASN A 169 27.57 -20.01 -19.79
C ASN A 169 27.64 -18.81 -18.83
N GLU A 170 28.43 -18.97 -17.77
CA GLU A 170 29.13 -17.82 -17.14
C GLU A 170 30.20 -17.28 -18.10
N ALA A 171 29.79 -16.67 -19.21
CA ALA A 171 30.66 -15.81 -20.01
C ALA A 171 29.85 -14.93 -20.97
N ASN A 172 29.84 -13.62 -20.69
CA ASN A 172 29.84 -12.56 -21.70
C ASN A 172 28.48 -12.12 -22.32
N GLY A 173 27.43 -11.97 -21.51
CA GLY A 173 26.29 -11.11 -21.83
C GLY A 173 26.22 -9.99 -20.79
N GLY A 174 26.73 -8.80 -21.11
CA GLY A 174 26.63 -7.66 -20.18
C GLY A 174 25.16 -7.42 -19.85
N GLU A 175 24.80 -7.49 -18.56
CA GLU A 175 23.47 -7.07 -18.13
C GLU A 175 23.19 -5.68 -18.72
N PRO A 176 22.01 -5.45 -19.34
CA PRO A 176 21.68 -4.13 -19.84
C PRO A 176 21.88 -3.15 -18.70
N ARG A 177 22.75 -2.16 -18.92
CA ARG A 177 23.06 -1.14 -17.92
C ARG A 177 21.74 -0.52 -17.50
N VAL A 178 21.36 -0.67 -16.23
CA VAL A 178 20.14 -0.05 -15.68
C VAL A 178 20.23 1.44 -15.94
N GLU A 179 19.32 1.96 -16.77
CA GLU A 179 19.22 3.39 -17.05
C GLU A 179 18.53 4.04 -15.85
N VAL A 180 19.34 4.61 -14.96
CA VAL A 180 18.83 5.39 -13.83
C VAL A 180 18.30 6.72 -14.35
N ALA A 181 17.03 7.00 -14.06
CA ALA A 181 16.39 8.25 -14.44
C ALA A 181 16.99 9.43 -13.68
N GLU A 182 17.02 10.61 -14.31
CA GLU A 182 17.52 11.83 -13.65
C GLU A 182 16.59 12.30 -12.52
N ASP A 183 15.27 12.12 -12.69
CA ASP A 183 14.24 12.52 -11.74
C ASP A 183 13.78 11.32 -10.90
N GLN A 184 14.48 11.06 -9.80
CA GLN A 184 14.13 9.95 -8.90
C GLN A 184 12.83 10.19 -8.11
N GLU A 185 12.42 11.45 -7.89
CA GLU A 185 11.17 11.76 -7.18
C GLU A 185 9.95 11.30 -7.99
N GLU A 186 9.97 11.53 -9.30
CA GLU A 186 8.94 11.00 -10.19
C GLU A 186 8.94 9.46 -10.25
N VAL A 187 10.12 8.83 -10.23
CA VAL A 187 10.23 7.36 -10.18
C VAL A 187 9.61 6.82 -8.89
N GLU A 188 9.91 7.42 -7.73
CA GLU A 188 9.31 7.06 -6.44
C GLU A 188 7.78 7.15 -6.50
N ARG A 189 7.25 8.27 -6.98
CA ARG A 189 5.80 8.47 -7.10
C ARG A 189 5.13 7.44 -8.02
N VAL A 190 5.77 7.10 -9.14
CA VAL A 190 5.27 6.08 -10.07
C VAL A 190 5.34 4.68 -9.45
N PHE A 191 6.43 4.39 -8.75
CA PHE A 191 6.64 3.12 -8.10
C PHE A 191 5.66 2.89 -6.95
N GLU A 192 5.46 3.87 -6.07
CA GLU A 192 4.48 3.79 -4.97
C GLU A 192 3.05 3.61 -5.49
N ARG A 193 2.69 4.28 -6.59
CA ARG A 193 1.41 4.03 -7.27
C ARG A 193 1.30 2.58 -7.73
N ARG A 194 2.39 2.01 -8.27
CA ARG A 194 2.40 0.63 -8.73
C ARG A 194 2.34 -0.37 -7.58
N LEU A 195 3.02 -0.10 -6.47
CA LEU A 195 2.90 -0.88 -5.23
C LEU A 195 1.47 -0.88 -4.72
N LEU A 196 0.82 0.29 -4.71
CA LEU A 196 -0.58 0.41 -4.31
C LEU A 196 -1.50 -0.44 -5.20
N GLU A 197 -1.31 -0.43 -6.52
CA GLU A 197 -2.08 -1.28 -7.44
C GLU A 197 -1.87 -2.78 -7.13
N LEU A 198 -0.62 -3.22 -7.00
CA LEU A 198 -0.29 -4.62 -6.66
C LEU A 198 -0.91 -5.03 -5.31
N PHE A 199 -0.88 -4.13 -4.33
CA PHE A 199 -1.45 -4.33 -3.01
C PHE A 199 -2.98 -4.48 -3.08
N LEU A 200 -3.68 -3.55 -3.72
CA LEU A 200 -5.14 -3.59 -3.84
C LEU A 200 -5.62 -4.83 -4.59
N ASP A 201 -4.86 -5.30 -5.59
CA ASP A 201 -5.18 -6.49 -6.39
C ASP A 201 -4.74 -7.81 -5.74
N GLY A 202 -4.10 -7.78 -4.55
CA GLY A 202 -3.65 -8.99 -3.87
C GLY A 202 -2.51 -9.70 -4.56
N LEU A 203 -1.72 -8.96 -5.33
CA LEU A 203 -0.55 -9.43 -6.07
C LEU A 203 0.76 -9.06 -5.39
N ASP A 204 0.71 -8.21 -4.36
CA ASP A 204 1.88 -7.92 -3.54
C ASP A 204 2.34 -9.13 -2.70
N THR A 205 3.57 -9.11 -2.20
CA THR A 205 4.20 -10.15 -1.37
C THR A 205 3.94 -9.99 0.14
N LEU A 206 3.18 -8.98 0.54
CA LEU A 206 2.81 -8.74 1.95
C LEU A 206 1.92 -9.87 2.50
N ASP A 207 1.95 -10.05 3.82
CA ASP A 207 0.92 -10.83 4.50
C ASP A 207 -0.37 -10.02 4.59
N TYR A 208 -1.36 -10.43 3.81
CA TYR A 208 -2.68 -9.80 3.77
C TYR A 208 -3.59 -10.23 4.90
N SER A 209 -3.32 -11.34 5.59
CA SER A 209 -4.30 -11.92 6.53
C SER A 209 -4.66 -10.96 7.67
N PRO A 210 -3.70 -10.25 8.30
CA PRO A 210 -4.02 -9.23 9.30
C PRO A 210 -4.86 -8.07 8.73
N ILE A 211 -4.65 -7.70 7.47
CA ILE A 211 -5.35 -6.58 6.82
C ILE A 211 -6.75 -7.00 6.35
N ASP A 212 -6.86 -8.20 5.79
CA ASP A 212 -8.08 -8.72 5.19
C ASP A 212 -9.08 -9.18 6.25
N PHE A 213 -8.61 -9.66 7.41
CA PHE A 213 -9.45 -10.30 8.42
C PHE A 213 -9.71 -9.44 9.65
N GLU A 214 -8.91 -8.42 9.91
CA GLU A 214 -9.16 -7.47 11.00
C GLU A 214 -9.90 -6.24 10.49
N ASP A 215 -10.82 -5.72 11.31
CA ASP A 215 -11.45 -4.44 11.02
C ASP A 215 -10.47 -3.30 11.35
N PRO A 216 -10.41 -2.26 10.50
CA PRO A 216 -9.49 -1.15 10.71
C PRO A 216 -9.81 -0.41 12.02
N PRO A 217 -8.78 -0.11 12.83
CA PRO A 217 -8.96 0.61 14.08
C PRO A 217 -9.47 2.03 13.78
N GLY A 218 -10.60 2.41 14.40
CA GLY A 218 -11.22 3.73 14.17
C GLY A 218 -12.23 3.78 13.02
N GLY A 219 -12.51 2.66 12.35
CA GLY A 219 -13.52 2.59 11.30
C GLY A 219 -12.99 3.03 9.93
N ASP A 220 -13.88 3.59 9.10
CA ASP A 220 -13.55 4.00 7.74
C ASP A 220 -13.32 5.52 7.67
N PRO A 221 -12.05 5.98 7.63
CA PRO A 221 -11.74 7.41 7.57
C PRO A 221 -12.27 8.08 6.30
N ILE A 222 -12.42 7.34 5.20
CA ILE A 222 -12.99 7.84 3.94
C ILE A 222 -14.47 8.14 4.17
N ALA A 223 -15.19 7.22 4.79
CA ALA A 223 -16.61 7.42 5.12
C ALA A 223 -16.83 8.58 6.10
N ILE A 224 -15.90 8.81 7.04
CA ILE A 224 -15.95 9.96 7.97
C ILE A 224 -15.80 11.26 7.18
N ARG A 225 -14.77 11.37 6.33
CA ARG A 225 -14.54 12.56 5.51
C ARG A 225 -15.71 12.83 4.55
N ASP A 226 -16.21 11.80 3.86
CA ASP A 226 -17.33 11.95 2.94
C ASP A 226 -18.62 12.40 3.65
N ALA A 227 -18.79 12.03 4.93
CA ALA A 227 -19.91 12.51 5.75
C ALA A 227 -19.72 13.97 6.18
N GLU A 228 -18.50 14.39 6.49
CA GLU A 228 -18.15 15.79 6.77
C GLU A 228 -18.36 16.67 5.53
N ASP A 229 -17.90 16.24 4.35
CA ASP A 229 -18.05 16.97 3.10
C ASP A 229 -19.54 17.19 2.76
N ARG A 230 -20.38 16.15 2.91
CA ARG A 230 -21.82 16.25 2.69
C ARG A 230 -22.52 17.22 3.65
N TYR A 231 -22.06 17.31 4.90
CA TYR A 231 -22.62 18.24 5.89
C TYR A 231 -22.52 19.70 5.44
N PHE A 232 -21.46 20.07 4.70
CA PHE A 232 -21.29 21.43 4.18
C PHE A 232 -22.07 21.70 2.88
N GLU A 233 -22.47 20.67 2.13
CA GLU A 233 -23.29 20.83 0.92
C GLU A 233 -24.77 21.10 1.25
N ASP A 234 -25.27 20.53 2.35
CA ASP A 234 -26.65 20.68 2.80
C ASP A 234 -26.90 22.03 3.53
N GLU A 235 -25.83 22.73 3.94
CA GLU A 235 -25.94 24.04 4.60
C GLU A 235 -25.97 25.17 3.56
N SER A 236 -27.16 25.75 3.32
CA SER A 236 -27.30 26.94 2.47
C SER A 236 -26.38 28.05 3.00
N PRO A 237 -25.60 28.74 2.14
CA PRO A 237 -24.64 29.75 2.59
C PRO A 237 -25.33 30.72 3.53
N SER A 238 -24.88 30.76 4.79
CA SER A 238 -25.50 31.57 5.82
C SER A 238 -25.56 33.02 5.34
N ARG A 239 -26.78 33.49 5.09
CA ARG A 239 -27.00 34.87 4.66
C ARG A 239 -26.64 35.74 5.85
N THR A 240 -25.45 36.34 5.82
CA THR A 240 -25.05 37.30 6.85
C THR A 240 -26.16 38.36 6.94
N PRO A 241 -26.62 38.72 8.16
CA PRO A 241 -27.77 39.62 8.34
C PRO A 241 -27.48 41.07 7.90
N ASN A 242 -26.35 41.33 7.24
CA ASN A 242 -25.91 42.63 6.75
C ASN A 242 -25.34 42.59 5.32
N ALA A 243 -25.79 41.66 4.47
CA ALA A 243 -25.58 41.79 3.03
C ALA A 243 -26.40 42.98 2.51
N THR A 244 -25.76 44.16 2.50
CA THR A 244 -26.28 45.39 1.93
C THR A 244 -26.74 45.09 0.51
N THR A 245 -28.04 45.24 0.27
CA THR A 245 -28.66 45.14 -1.05
C THR A 245 -28.26 46.36 -1.86
N GLN A 246 -27.03 46.39 -2.38
CA GLN A 246 -26.64 47.31 -3.44
C GLN A 246 -26.73 46.56 -4.77
N GLY A 247 -27.73 46.94 -5.58
CA GLY A 247 -27.77 46.50 -6.97
C GLY A 247 -29.14 46.25 -7.59
N ASN A 248 -30.27 46.63 -6.97
CA ASN A 248 -31.51 46.74 -7.74
C ASN A 248 -31.67 48.19 -8.23
N SER A 249 -31.01 48.50 -9.35
CA SER A 249 -31.37 49.65 -10.18
C SER A 249 -31.60 49.15 -11.61
N LEU A 250 -32.88 48.98 -11.89
CA LEU A 250 -33.50 49.02 -13.21
C LEU A 250 -32.74 49.97 -14.15
N ARG A 251 -32.03 49.43 -15.13
CA ARG A 251 -31.85 50.09 -16.42
C ARG A 251 -32.03 49.07 -17.54
N SER A 252 -33.13 49.28 -18.25
CA SER A 252 -33.44 48.78 -19.59
C SER A 252 -32.20 48.71 -20.48
N VAL A 253 -31.93 47.53 -21.02
CA VAL A 253 -30.98 47.30 -22.12
C VAL A 253 -31.62 47.78 -23.43
N PRO A 254 -31.02 48.71 -24.19
CA PRO A 254 -31.12 48.69 -25.63
C PRO A 254 -29.92 47.94 -26.23
N ALA A 255 -30.19 47.28 -27.34
CA ALA A 255 -29.23 46.53 -28.12
C ALA A 255 -28.13 47.41 -28.74
N ASN A 256 -26.96 46.79 -28.96
CA ASN A 256 -25.81 47.15 -29.79
C ASN A 256 -24.59 47.82 -29.13
N ALA A 257 -23.43 47.30 -29.56
CA ALA A 257 -22.09 47.88 -29.68
C ALA A 257 -21.03 47.51 -28.63
N ASP A 258 -20.12 46.65 -29.11
CA ASP A 258 -18.66 46.68 -29.01
C ASP A 258 -17.88 46.44 -27.70
N GLU A 259 -16.90 45.56 -27.89
CA GLU A 259 -15.65 45.31 -27.17
C GLU A 259 -15.21 46.37 -26.15
N LYS A 260 -14.92 45.90 -24.93
CA LYS A 260 -13.68 46.29 -24.22
C LYS A 260 -13.33 45.34 -23.07
N SER A 261 -12.09 44.89 -23.15
CA SER A 261 -11.25 44.26 -22.13
C SER A 261 -11.48 44.75 -20.70
N VAL A 262 -11.54 43.83 -19.74
CA VAL A 262 -11.24 44.13 -18.34
C VAL A 262 -10.28 43.06 -17.80
N GLN A 263 -9.00 43.44 -17.70
CA GLN A 263 -7.98 42.74 -16.95
C GLN A 263 -8.32 42.82 -15.46
N ASN A 264 -8.37 41.69 -14.76
CA ASN A 264 -8.33 41.68 -13.30
C ASN A 264 -6.87 41.50 -12.86
N GLY A 265 -6.36 42.59 -12.30
CA GLY A 265 -4.97 42.76 -11.89
C GLY A 265 -4.57 41.93 -10.67
N GLN A 266 -3.28 41.62 -10.68
CA GLN A 266 -2.49 41.14 -9.55
C GLN A 266 -2.42 42.25 -8.49
N GLY A 267 -2.73 41.92 -7.24
CA GLY A 267 -2.48 42.78 -6.09
C GLY A 267 -1.18 42.37 -5.40
N GLU A 268 -0.21 43.28 -5.39
CA GLU A 268 1.05 43.20 -4.67
C GLU A 268 0.82 43.17 -3.15
N TYR A 269 1.65 42.41 -2.43
CA TYR A 269 1.76 42.45 -0.97
C TYR A 269 2.83 43.47 -0.59
N ASP A 270 2.44 44.51 0.14
CA ASP A 270 3.37 45.43 0.79
C ASP A 270 3.92 44.82 2.10
N TYR A 271 5.19 45.13 2.35
CA TYR A 271 6.09 44.67 3.43
C TYR A 271 5.63 44.98 4.86
#